data_AF-A0A202DFK6-F1
#
_entry.id   AF-A0A202DFK6-F1
#
_cell.length_a   1.000
_cell.length_b   1.000
_cell.length_c   1.000
_cell.angle_alpha   90.00
_cell.angle_beta   90.00
_cell.angle_gamma   90.00
#
_symmetry.space_group_name_H-M   'P 1'
#
loop_
_entity.id
_entity.type
_entity.pdbx_description
1 polymer ?
#
loop_
_entity_poly.entity_id
_entity_poly.type
_entity_poly.pdbx_seq_one_letter_code
_entity_poly.pdbx_strand_id
1 'polypeptide(L)'
;MKVTIDGEVLPDAAIEYELSRLLQFYAQHMDEAEVRSQIDVLKSRAVDQAIGAKLLIQEAARMDIAVTEDEVEQSFNAMVEGNGGMATFKGLLAQQGLDEDAVSKSITTKIEIDILNLIDI
;
A
#
# COMPACT_ATOMS: atom_id res chain seq x y z
N MET A 1 -0.40 11.53 -16.77
CA MET A 1 0.26 10.57 -17.69
C MET A 1 -0.51 9.28 -17.53
N LYS A 2 -0.99 8.64 -18.60
CA LYS A 2 -1.77 7.40 -18.46
C LYS A 2 -0.84 6.19 -18.51
N VAL A 3 -0.64 5.53 -17.37
CA VAL A 3 0.13 4.29 -17.26
C VAL A 3 -0.83 3.10 -17.31
N THR A 4 -0.47 2.08 -18.09
CA THR A 4 -1.27 0.85 -18.23
C THR A 4 -0.40 -0.38 -18.01
N ILE A 5 -0.92 -1.36 -17.27
CA ILE A 5 -0.25 -2.61 -16.90
C ILE A 5 -1.21 -3.75 -17.26
N ASP A 6 -0.81 -4.61 -18.20
CA ASP A 6 -1.63 -5.72 -18.71
C ASP A 6 -3.06 -5.33 -19.15
N GLY A 7 -3.20 -4.12 -19.70
CA GLY A 7 -4.47 -3.57 -20.16
C GLY A 7 -5.29 -2.84 -19.10
N GLU A 8 -4.89 -2.90 -17.83
CA GLU A 8 -5.50 -2.13 -16.74
C GLU A 8 -4.82 -0.78 -16.55
N VAL A 9 -5.62 0.25 -16.26
CA VAL A 9 -5.09 1.61 -16.01
C VAL A 9 -4.61 1.69 -14.57
N LEU A 10 -3.37 2.14 -14.36
CA LEU A 10 -2.88 2.50 -13.05
C LEU A 10 -3.56 3.82 -12.61
N PRO A 11 -4.31 3.84 -11.50
CA PRO A 11 -4.97 5.07 -11.05
C PRO A 11 -3.94 6.14 -10.67
N ASP A 12 -4.21 7.39 -11.02
CA ASP A 12 -3.34 8.52 -10.64
C ASP A 12 -3.16 8.59 -9.11
N ALA A 13 -4.21 8.26 -8.35
CA ALA A 13 -4.18 8.19 -6.90
C ALA A 13 -3.13 7.20 -6.34
N ALA A 14 -2.82 6.12 -7.06
CA ALA A 14 -1.78 5.17 -6.65
C ALA A 14 -0.38 5.78 -6.78
N ILE A 15 -0.14 6.56 -7.84
CA ILE A 15 1.12 7.28 -8.05
C ILE A 15 1.26 8.40 -7.00
N GLU A 16 0.17 9.14 -6.73
CA GLU A 16 0.15 10.20 -5.72
C GLU A 16 0.40 9.66 -4.31
N TYR A 17 -0.12 8.48 -4.00
CA TYR A 17 0.14 7.78 -2.75
C TYR A 17 1.64 7.48 -2.57
N GLU A 18 2.27 6.84 -3.56
CA GLU A 18 3.71 6.53 -3.50
C GLU A 18 4.57 7.80 -3.46
N LEU A 19 4.19 8.85 -4.21
CA LEU A 19 4.90 10.13 -4.15
C LEU A 19 4.82 10.75 -2.75
N SER A 20 3.64 10.75 -2.13
CA SER A 20 3.45 11.27 -0.77
C SER A 20 4.30 10.50 0.23
N ARG A 21 4.35 9.16 0.11
CA ARG A 21 5.16 8.28 0.95
C ARG A 21 6.66 8.56 0.78
N LEU A 22 7.14 8.72 -0.44
CA LEU A 22 8.53 9.07 -0.73
C LEU A 22 8.89 10.45 -0.15
N LEU A 23 8.03 11.45 -0.33
CA LEU A 23 8.25 12.79 0.22
C LEU A 23 8.33 12.77 1.74
N GLN A 24 7.43 12.05 2.41
CA GLN A 24 7.44 11.92 3.86
C GLN A 24 8.71 11.22 4.36
N PHE A 25 9.15 10.16 3.66
CA PHE A 25 10.39 9.46 3.98
C PHE A 25 11.62 10.38 3.83
N TYR A 26 11.74 11.07 2.69
CA TYR A 26 12.89 11.93 2.45
C TYR A 26 12.90 13.19 3.33
N ALA A 27 11.74 13.75 3.67
CA ALA A 27 11.66 14.88 4.60
C ALA A 27 12.13 14.54 6.03
N GLN A 28 12.19 13.26 6.40
CA GLN A 28 12.78 12.82 7.68
C GLN A 28 14.32 12.77 7.65
N HIS A 29 14.93 12.82 6.46
CA HIS A 29 16.35 12.59 6.27
C HIS A 29 17.06 13.74 5.53
N MET A 30 16.30 14.67 4.93
CA MET A 30 16.78 15.73 4.05
C MET A 30 15.99 17.01 4.30
N ASP A 31 16.59 18.16 3.99
CA ASP A 31 15.88 19.44 4.07
C ASP A 31 14.92 19.66 2.88
N GLU A 32 14.01 20.62 3.03
CA GLU A 32 12.98 20.90 2.03
C GLU A 32 13.57 21.33 0.66
N ALA A 33 14.70 22.03 0.66
CA ALA A 33 15.33 22.51 -0.57
C ALA A 33 15.92 21.35 -1.37
N GLU A 34 16.57 20.41 -0.68
CA GLU A 34 17.14 19.20 -1.27
C GLU A 34 16.05 18.26 -1.79
N VAL A 35 14.96 18.08 -1.03
CA VAL A 35 13.78 17.31 -1.49
C VAL A 35 13.17 17.95 -2.75
N ARG A 36 13.00 19.27 -2.76
CA ARG A 36 12.47 20.00 -3.93
C ARG A 36 13.36 19.85 -5.15
N SER A 37 14.68 19.87 -4.99
CA SER A 37 15.63 19.69 -6.09
C SER A 37 15.51 18.32 -6.78
N GLN A 38 14.97 17.32 -6.08
CA GLN A 38 14.80 15.95 -6.55
C GLN A 38 13.36 15.60 -6.93
N ILE A 39 12.44 16.58 -6.93
CA ILE A 39 11.01 16.30 -7.04
C ILE A 39 10.64 15.49 -8.29
N ASP A 40 11.30 15.74 -9.42
CA ASP A 40 11.01 15.01 -10.66
C ASP A 40 11.57 13.58 -10.65
N VAL A 41 12.69 13.36 -9.96
CA VAL A 41 13.22 12.01 -9.70
C VAL A 41 12.26 11.24 -8.78
N LEU A 42 11.74 11.88 -7.74
CA LEU A 42 10.77 11.28 -6.82
C LEU A 42 9.45 10.94 -7.52
N LYS A 43 8.97 11.79 -8.43
CA LYS A 43 7.81 11.48 -9.27
C LYS A 43 8.04 10.26 -10.15
N SER A 44 9.20 10.15 -10.80
CA SER A 44 9.53 8.97 -11.61
C SER A 44 9.54 7.70 -10.74
N ARG A 45 10.19 7.76 -9.57
CA ARG A 45 10.22 6.63 -8.63
C ARG A 45 8.85 6.26 -8.11
N ALA A 46 7.97 7.23 -7.85
CA ALA A 46 6.60 6.96 -7.44
C ALA A 46 5.82 6.19 -8.51
N VAL A 47 6.02 6.51 -9.79
CA VAL A 47 5.45 5.75 -10.90
C VAL A 47 5.98 4.32 -10.92
N ASP A 48 7.30 4.13 -10.82
CA ASP A 48 7.91 2.80 -10.83
C ASP A 48 7.42 1.94 -9.65
N GLN A 49 7.33 2.54 -8.45
CA GLN A 49 6.82 1.88 -7.25
C GLN A 49 5.34 1.51 -7.37
N ALA A 50 4.51 2.42 -7.91
CA ALA A 50 3.09 2.13 -8.14
C ALA A 50 2.89 1.04 -9.19
N ILE A 51 3.73 0.98 -10.23
CA ILE A 51 3.75 -0.12 -11.20
C ILE A 51 4.11 -1.44 -10.50
N GLY A 52 5.20 -1.46 -9.73
CA GLY A 52 5.64 -2.66 -9.01
C GLY A 52 4.58 -3.19 -8.05
N ALA A 53 3.95 -2.31 -7.27
CA ALA A 53 2.86 -2.67 -6.37
C ALA A 53 1.67 -3.28 -7.12
N LYS A 54 1.27 -2.69 -8.25
CA LYS A 54 0.17 -3.22 -9.07
C LYS A 54 0.49 -4.60 -9.64
N LEU A 55 1.72 -4.82 -10.12
CA LEU A 55 2.16 -6.12 -10.61
C LEU A 55 2.14 -7.19 -9.51
N LEU A 56 2.61 -6.86 -8.30
CA LEU A 56 2.54 -7.77 -7.16
C LEU A 56 1.10 -8.15 -6.80
N ILE A 57 0.19 -7.17 -6.77
CA ILE A 57 -1.24 -7.42 -6.53
C ILE A 57 -1.82 -8.34 -7.61
N GLN A 58 -1.50 -8.08 -8.88
CA GLN A 58 -2.00 -8.90 -10.00
C GLN A 58 -1.45 -10.33 -9.93
N GLU A 59 -0.18 -10.49 -9.60
CA GLU A 59 0.45 -11.81 -9.50
C GLU A 59 -0.07 -12.60 -8.28
N ALA A 60 -0.22 -11.94 -7.13
CA ALA A 60 -0.83 -12.51 -5.94
C ALA A 60 -2.25 -13.04 -6.25
N ALA A 61 -3.08 -12.22 -6.91
CA ALA A 61 -4.42 -12.61 -7.33
C ALA A 61 -4.41 -13.76 -8.37
N ARG A 62 -3.38 -13.84 -9.23
CA ARG A 62 -3.23 -14.91 -10.23
C ARG A 62 -2.84 -16.25 -9.61
N MET A 63 -2.07 -16.24 -8.54
CA MET A 63 -1.54 -17.43 -7.89
C MET A 63 -2.55 -18.16 -6.99
N ASP A 64 -3.75 -17.60 -6.78
CA ASP A 64 -4.81 -18.17 -5.93
C ASP A 64 -4.27 -18.56 -4.54
N ILE A 65 -3.48 -17.67 -3.95
CA ILE A 65 -2.83 -17.88 -2.66
C ILE A 65 -3.92 -17.97 -1.58
N ALA A 66 -4.00 -19.12 -0.91
CA ALA A 66 -4.98 -19.32 0.15
C ALA A 66 -4.59 -18.50 1.40
N VAL A 67 -5.43 -17.52 1.76
CA VAL A 67 -5.36 -16.80 3.03
C VAL A 67 -6.52 -17.23 3.91
N THR A 68 -6.22 -17.63 5.15
CA THR A 68 -7.23 -18.07 6.12
C THR A 68 -7.84 -16.88 6.87
N GLU A 69 -9.06 -17.05 7.38
CA GLU A 69 -9.72 -16.04 8.21
C GLU A 69 -8.89 -15.72 9.48
N ASP A 70 -8.27 -16.74 10.09
CA ASP A 70 -7.41 -16.59 11.27
C ASP A 70 -6.20 -15.68 10.99
N GLU A 71 -5.57 -15.78 9.81
CA GLU A 71 -4.45 -14.91 9.43
C GLU A 71 -4.89 -13.45 9.23
N VAL A 72 -6.04 -13.25 8.61
CA VAL A 72 -6.64 -11.92 8.46
C VAL A 72 -6.98 -11.32 9.83
N GLU A 73 -7.60 -12.10 10.71
CA GLU A 73 -7.97 -11.66 12.06
C GLU A 73 -6.74 -11.33 12.91
N GLN A 74 -5.69 -12.15 12.87
CA GLN A 74 -4.45 -11.87 13.58
C GLN A 74 -3.79 -10.57 13.10
N SER A 75 -3.72 -10.36 11.79
CA SER A 75 -3.16 -9.14 11.20
C SER A 75 -4.03 -7.91 11.51
N PHE A 76 -5.36 -8.07 11.49
CA PHE A 76 -6.30 -7.01 11.87
C PHE A 76 -6.13 -6.62 13.34
N ASN A 77 -6.08 -7.60 14.25
CA ASN A 77 -5.88 -7.34 15.67
C ASN A 77 -4.53 -6.68 15.96
N ALA A 78 -3.45 -7.12 15.29
CA ALA A 78 -2.15 -6.46 15.38
C ALA A 78 -2.19 -5.00 14.88
N MET A 79 -2.93 -4.73 13.80
CA MET A 79 -3.14 -3.38 13.29
C MET A 79 -3.92 -2.51 14.30
N VAL A 80 -4.99 -3.05 14.88
CA VAL A 80 -5.79 -2.37 15.91
C VAL A 80 -4.95 -2.04 17.14
N GLU A 81 -4.17 -2.99 17.64
CA GLU A 81 -3.27 -2.79 18.78
C GLU A 81 -2.20 -1.74 18.47
N GLY A 82 -1.56 -1.81 17.29
CA GLY A 82 -0.55 -0.85 16.86
C GLY A 82 -1.07 0.59 16.72
N ASN A 83 -2.38 0.77 16.52
CA ASN A 83 -3.04 2.07 16.46
C ASN A 83 -3.61 2.53 17.82
N GLY A 84 -3.28 1.86 18.92
CA GLY A 84 -3.73 2.23 20.27
C GLY A 84 -5.13 1.72 20.62
N GLY A 85 -5.58 0.64 19.97
CA GLY A 85 -6.79 -0.09 20.28
C GLY A 85 -8.01 0.26 19.42
N MET A 86 -9.07 -0.53 19.58
CA MET A 86 -10.24 -0.54 18.69
C MET A 86 -10.97 0.81 18.62
N ALA A 87 -11.04 1.57 19.72
CA ALA A 87 -11.69 2.86 19.74
C ALA A 87 -10.99 3.89 18.83
N THR A 88 -9.65 3.97 18.93
CA THR A 88 -8.83 4.83 18.07
C THR A 88 -8.92 4.38 16.62
N PHE A 89 -8.84 3.07 16.39
CA PHE A 89 -8.93 2.49 15.05
C PHE A 89 -10.24 2.84 14.35
N LYS A 90 -11.40 2.66 15.01
CA LYS A 90 -12.70 3.07 14.46
C LYS A 90 -12.79 4.56 14.16
N GLY A 91 -12.18 5.39 15.00
CA GLY A 91 -12.07 6.83 14.75
C GLY A 91 -11.29 7.14 13.46
N LEU A 92 -10.18 6.44 13.22
CA LEU A 92 -9.38 6.58 12.00
C LEU A 92 -10.14 6.12 10.75
N LEU A 93 -10.86 4.99 10.83
CA LEU A 93 -11.67 4.49 9.71
C LEU A 93 -12.77 5.49 9.33
N ALA A 94 -13.48 6.03 10.33
CA ALA A 94 -14.52 7.02 10.09
C ALA A 94 -13.99 8.30 9.42
N GLN A 95 -12.78 8.75 9.78
CA GLN A 95 -12.14 9.91 9.14
C GLN A 95 -11.78 9.64 7.67
N GLN A 96 -11.52 8.39 7.32
CA GLN A 96 -11.15 7.97 5.97
C GLN A 96 -12.35 7.47 5.14
N GLY A 97 -13.55 7.40 5.74
CA GLY A 97 -14.74 6.88 5.09
C GLY A 97 -14.66 5.38 4.79
N LEU A 98 -13.89 4.64 5.58
CA LEU A 98 -13.69 3.19 5.45
C LEU A 98 -14.48 2.42 6.51
N ASP A 99 -14.81 1.18 6.20
CA ASP A 99 -15.36 0.19 7.14
C ASP A 99 -14.37 -0.95 7.39
N GLU A 100 -14.71 -1.83 8.34
CA GLU A 100 -13.87 -2.97 8.72
C GLU A 100 -13.71 -3.96 7.56
N ASP A 101 -14.72 -4.12 6.70
CA ASP A 101 -14.67 -5.01 5.54
C ASP A 101 -13.65 -4.55 4.50
N ALA A 102 -13.57 -3.24 4.22
CA ALA A 102 -12.57 -2.66 3.34
C ALA A 102 -11.14 -2.86 3.87
N VAL A 103 -10.98 -2.76 5.20
CA VAL A 103 -9.69 -3.05 5.86
C VAL A 103 -9.34 -4.52 5.72
N SER A 104 -10.27 -5.43 6.03
CA SER A 104 -10.04 -6.87 5.94
C SER A 104 -9.60 -7.29 4.54
N LYS A 105 -10.24 -6.78 3.49
CA LYS A 105 -9.81 -7.04 2.09
C LYS A 105 -8.40 -6.53 1.80
N SER A 106 -8.06 -5.35 2.33
CA SER A 106 -6.72 -4.76 2.18
C SER A 106 -5.66 -5.59 2.91
N ILE A 107 -6.02 -6.15 4.08
CA ILE A 107 -5.18 -7.07 4.85
C ILE A 107 -4.97 -8.38 4.09
N THR A 108 -6.03 -8.97 3.53
CA THR A 108 -5.91 -10.19 2.70
C THR A 108 -4.93 -9.96 1.56
N THR A 109 -5.13 -8.89 0.78
CA THR A 109 -4.23 -8.55 -0.34
C THR A 109 -2.78 -8.40 0.13
N LYS A 110 -2.57 -7.76 1.29
CA LYS A 110 -1.23 -7.61 1.87
C LYS A 110 -0.60 -8.97 2.22
N ILE A 111 -1.35 -9.87 2.85
CA ILE A 111 -0.87 -11.21 3.23
C ILE A 111 -0.50 -12.01 1.96
N GLU A 112 -1.32 -11.95 0.91
CA GLU A 112 -1.02 -12.63 -0.35
C GLU A 112 0.30 -12.13 -0.97
N ILE A 113 0.53 -10.81 -0.97
CA ILE A 113 1.78 -10.21 -1.46
C ILE A 113 2.97 -10.61 -0.57
N ASP A 114 2.80 -10.61 0.75
CA ASP A 114 3.85 -11.03 1.68
C ASP A 114 4.23 -12.50 1.45
N ILE A 115 3.26 -13.38 1.22
CA ILE A 115 3.49 -14.79 0.85
C ILE A 115 4.20 -14.89 -0.50
N LEU A 116 3.75 -14.15 -1.52
CA LEU A 116 4.38 -14.12 -2.84
C LEU A 116 5.87 -13.76 -2.75
N ASN A 117 6.20 -12.73 -1.96
CA ASN A 117 7.59 -12.30 -1.76
C ASN A 117 8.46 -13.33 -1.02
N LEU A 118 7.86 -14.23 -0.23
CA LEU A 118 8.59 -15.30 0.47
C LEU A 118 8.88 -16.52 -0.42
N ILE A 119 8.22 -16.63 -1.57
CA ILE A 119 8.33 -17.81 -2.45
C ILE A 119 9.53 -17.69 -3.42
N ASP A 120 10.26 -16.56 -3.44
CA ASP A 120 11.48 -16.33 -4.26
C ASP A 120 11.38 -16.96 -5.67
N ILE A 121 10.52 -16.38 -6.52
CA ILE A 121 10.38 -16.77 -7.94
C ILE A 121 11.46 -16.09 -8.80
#